data_AF-A0A5C6ERQ7-F1
#
_entry.id   AF-A0A5C6ERQ7-F1
#
_cell.length_a   1.000
_cell.length_b   1.000
_cell.length_c   1.000
_cell.angle_alpha   90.00
_cell.angle_beta   90.00
_cell.angle_gamma   90.00
#
_symmetry.space_group_name_H-M   'P 1'
#
loop_
_entity.id
_entity.type
_entity.pdbx_description
1 polymer ?
#
loop_
_entity_poly.entity_id
_entity_poly.type
_entity_poly.pdbx_seq_one_letter_code
_entity_poly.pdbx_strand_id
1 'polypeptide(L)'
;MEYQFLIDTYETERMKTLSAWSMFQDEDMHVRPRPNDRRGRNALEHMVHQCMSENLWFRNMLEIDVGAPPLPKQESRLEFIKRYAEDSRKRLEALQKTDKAWWEKIMPFFDVKRSKAWIMMRRITHSAHHRGQLTVMLRMLGREIYSTYGPSADTGGLMIHNAPTIYPYPTIEALIDGESRGGIKAPLPGPGDKPCTERPDDGS
;
A
#
# COMPACT_ATOMS: atom_id res chain seq x y z
N MET A 1 5.63 21.33 -11.73
CA MET A 1 4.90 22.11 -10.68
C MET A 1 5.47 21.75 -9.32
N GLU A 2 5.51 22.71 -8.38
CA GLU A 2 6.16 22.61 -7.06
C GLU A 2 5.72 21.39 -6.23
N TYR A 3 4.44 21.00 -6.29
CA TYR A 3 3.87 19.87 -5.53
C TYR A 3 3.64 18.60 -6.37
N GLN A 4 4.12 18.57 -7.63
CA GLN A 4 3.93 17.42 -8.53
C GLN A 4 4.44 16.12 -7.91
N PHE A 5 5.56 16.17 -7.18
CA PHE A 5 6.14 15.00 -6.52
C PHE A 5 5.18 14.32 -5.53
N LEU A 6 4.24 15.05 -4.90
CA LEU A 6 3.25 14.46 -3.99
C LEU A 6 2.21 13.64 -4.77
N ILE A 7 1.86 14.10 -5.97
CA ILE A 7 0.93 13.42 -6.88
C ILE A 7 1.60 12.14 -7.41
N ASP A 8 2.84 12.26 -7.91
CA ASP A 8 3.62 11.13 -8.42
C ASP A 8 3.90 10.09 -7.31
N THR A 9 4.15 10.58 -6.09
CA THR A 9 4.29 9.70 -4.91
C THR A 9 2.98 8.98 -4.63
N TYR A 10 1.84 9.68 -4.61
CA TYR A 10 0.53 9.04 -4.38
C TYR A 10 0.22 7.98 -5.44
N GLU A 11 0.52 8.27 -6.71
CA GLU A 11 0.36 7.34 -7.83
C GLU A 11 1.13 6.03 -7.63
N THR A 12 2.39 6.09 -7.20
CA THR A 12 3.17 4.88 -6.95
C THR A 12 2.77 4.19 -5.64
N GLU A 13 2.36 4.94 -4.62
CA GLU A 13 1.98 4.41 -3.30
C GLU A 13 0.63 3.67 -3.29
N ARG A 14 -0.33 4.07 -4.16
CA ARG A 14 -1.56 3.29 -4.36
C ARG A 14 -1.24 1.90 -4.91
N MET A 15 -0.33 1.81 -5.89
CA MET A 15 0.07 0.54 -6.47
C MET A 15 0.78 -0.35 -5.46
N LYS A 16 1.72 0.18 -4.67
CA LYS A 16 2.40 -0.59 -3.59
C LYS A 16 1.41 -1.13 -2.55
N THR A 17 0.37 -0.37 -2.23
CA THR A 17 -0.69 -0.81 -1.31
C THR A 17 -1.48 -1.97 -1.89
N LEU A 18 -1.92 -1.86 -3.14
CA LEU A 18 -2.63 -2.94 -3.84
C LEU A 18 -1.75 -4.19 -4.05
N SER A 19 -0.46 -4.00 -4.38
CA SER A 19 0.51 -5.09 -4.44
C SER A 19 0.60 -5.82 -3.11
N ALA A 20 0.65 -5.12 -1.98
CA ALA A 20 0.64 -5.74 -0.66
C ALA A 20 -0.63 -6.55 -0.38
N TRP A 21 -1.78 -6.04 -0.78
CA TRP A 21 -3.04 -6.76 -0.62
C TRP A 21 -3.12 -8.01 -1.50
N SER A 22 -2.56 -7.95 -2.71
CA SER A 22 -2.55 -9.08 -3.65
C SER A 22 -1.71 -10.28 -3.14
N MET A 23 -0.76 -10.06 -2.23
CA MET A 23 0.08 -11.11 -1.65
C MET A 23 -0.63 -11.97 -0.60
N PHE A 24 -1.74 -11.46 -0.03
CA PHE A 24 -2.63 -12.29 0.78
C PHE A 24 -3.48 -13.19 -0.11
N GLN A 25 -3.95 -14.27 0.48
CA GLN A 25 -5.01 -15.11 -0.04
C GLN A 25 -6.29 -14.90 0.80
N ASP A 26 -7.42 -15.47 0.38
CA ASP A 26 -8.73 -15.17 1.00
C ASP A 26 -8.91 -15.77 2.41
N GLU A 27 -8.29 -16.91 2.67
CA GLU A 27 -8.21 -17.58 3.98
C GLU A 27 -7.36 -16.82 5.02
N ASP A 28 -6.41 -15.98 4.58
CA ASP A 28 -5.56 -15.15 5.42
C ASP A 28 -6.33 -13.97 6.04
N MET A 29 -7.44 -13.56 5.40
CA MET A 29 -8.14 -12.31 5.71
C MET A 29 -8.54 -12.16 7.17
N HIS A 30 -8.86 -13.27 7.83
CA HIS A 30 -9.36 -13.29 9.20
C HIS A 30 -8.29 -13.68 10.23
N VAL A 31 -7.10 -14.11 9.79
CA VAL A 31 -6.03 -14.56 10.69
C VAL A 31 -5.44 -13.37 11.45
N ARG A 32 -5.29 -13.50 12.76
CA ARG A 32 -4.59 -12.49 13.58
C ARG A 32 -3.12 -12.86 13.74
N PRO A 33 -2.19 -11.89 13.75
CA PRO A 33 -0.77 -12.15 14.02
C PRO A 33 -0.53 -12.87 15.36
N ARG A 34 -1.35 -12.57 16.37
CA ARG A 34 -1.37 -13.27 17.65
C ARG A 34 -2.78 -13.81 17.92
N PRO A 35 -2.95 -15.14 18.09
CA PRO A 35 -4.25 -15.73 18.40
C PRO A 35 -4.89 -15.07 19.63
N ASN A 36 -6.19 -14.79 19.54
CA ASN A 36 -7.03 -14.18 20.59
C ASN A 36 -6.62 -12.77 21.09
N ASP A 37 -5.61 -12.13 20.49
CA ASP A 37 -5.27 -10.75 20.82
C ASP A 37 -6.09 -9.76 20.00
N ARG A 38 -7.04 -9.09 20.63
CA ARG A 38 -7.95 -8.13 19.98
C ARG A 38 -7.29 -6.79 19.63
N ARG A 39 -6.06 -6.53 20.07
CA ARG A 39 -5.34 -5.26 19.80
C ARG A 39 -4.71 -5.22 18.41
N GLY A 40 -4.30 -6.38 17.89
CA GLY A 40 -3.73 -6.50 16.54
C GLY A 40 -4.83 -6.67 15.50
N ARG A 41 -4.67 -6.07 14.32
CA ARG A 41 -5.62 -6.22 13.21
C ARG A 41 -5.29 -7.46 12.36
N ASN A 42 -6.32 -8.09 11.80
CA ASN A 42 -6.16 -9.01 10.67
C ASN A 42 -6.13 -8.24 9.32
N ALA A 43 -5.89 -8.95 8.21
CA ALA A 43 -5.76 -8.31 6.90
C ALA A 43 -7.07 -7.62 6.45
N LEU A 44 -8.24 -8.21 6.73
CA LEU A 44 -9.53 -7.58 6.46
C LEU A 44 -9.68 -6.25 7.21
N GLU A 45 -9.43 -6.23 8.51
CA GLU A 45 -9.53 -5.03 9.34
C GLU A 45 -8.54 -3.94 8.90
N HIS A 46 -7.36 -4.34 8.39
CA HIS A 46 -6.43 -3.41 7.75
C HIS A 46 -6.98 -2.81 6.45
N MET A 47 -7.55 -3.63 5.56
CA MET A 47 -8.16 -3.15 4.30
C MET A 47 -9.32 -2.20 4.58
N VAL A 48 -10.23 -2.56 5.51
CA VAL A 48 -11.32 -1.70 5.99
C VAL A 48 -10.76 -0.37 6.50
N HIS A 49 -9.77 -0.40 7.39
CA HIS A 49 -9.19 0.82 7.96
C HIS A 49 -8.52 1.69 6.89
N GLN A 50 -7.78 1.10 5.96
CA GLN A 50 -7.10 1.86 4.90
C GLN A 50 -8.12 2.54 3.98
N CYS A 51 -9.16 1.83 3.53
CA CYS A 51 -10.25 2.40 2.74
C CYS A 51 -11.00 3.54 3.48
N MET A 52 -11.44 3.27 4.71
CA MET A 52 -12.21 4.22 5.52
C MET A 52 -11.40 5.45 5.88
N SER A 53 -10.19 5.27 6.40
CA SER A 53 -9.34 6.38 6.82
C SER A 53 -8.95 7.26 5.64
N GLU A 54 -8.63 6.68 4.48
CA GLU A 54 -8.25 7.46 3.32
C GLU A 54 -9.43 8.27 2.80
N ASN A 55 -10.61 7.65 2.70
CA ASN A 55 -11.83 8.35 2.33
C ASN A 55 -12.14 9.53 3.26
N LEU A 56 -12.08 9.33 4.58
CA LEU A 56 -12.36 10.38 5.56
C LEU A 56 -11.37 11.54 5.47
N TRP A 57 -10.08 11.26 5.26
CA TRP A 57 -9.06 12.31 5.11
C TRP A 57 -9.24 13.08 3.80
N PHE A 58 -9.48 12.38 2.69
CA PHE A 58 -9.69 13.03 1.41
C PHE A 58 -10.93 13.93 1.44
N ARG A 59 -12.05 13.45 1.99
CA ARG A 59 -13.29 14.24 2.07
C ARG A 59 -13.17 15.42 3.04
N ASN A 60 -12.70 15.18 4.26
CA ASN A 60 -12.81 16.17 5.33
C ASN A 60 -11.60 17.12 5.42
N MET A 61 -10.43 16.71 4.94
CA MET A 61 -9.18 17.47 5.11
C MET A 61 -8.57 17.91 3.78
N LEU A 62 -8.74 17.14 2.71
CA LEU A 62 -8.27 17.50 1.37
C LEU A 62 -9.38 18.09 0.50
N GLU A 63 -10.66 17.99 0.90
CA GLU A 63 -11.83 18.46 0.15
C GLU A 63 -11.96 17.79 -1.24
N ILE A 64 -11.65 16.49 -1.31
CA ILE A 64 -11.85 15.65 -2.49
C ILE A 64 -12.80 14.52 -2.11
N ASP A 65 -13.97 14.49 -2.74
CA ASP A 65 -14.97 13.42 -2.59
C ASP A 65 -15.06 12.64 -3.90
N VAL A 66 -14.97 11.31 -3.82
CA VAL A 66 -15.08 10.40 -4.98
C VAL A 66 -16.52 9.94 -5.24
N GLY A 67 -17.48 10.35 -4.38
CA GLY A 67 -18.91 10.10 -4.58
C GLY A 67 -19.32 8.63 -4.45
N ALA A 68 -18.51 7.81 -3.76
CA ALA A 68 -18.75 6.38 -3.62
C ALA A 68 -18.56 5.90 -2.16
N PRO A 69 -19.27 4.84 -1.74
CA PRO A 69 -18.96 4.16 -0.48
C PRO A 69 -17.52 3.62 -0.51
N PRO A 70 -16.72 3.82 0.55
CA PRO A 70 -15.31 3.44 0.56
C PRO A 70 -15.07 1.94 0.69
N LEU A 71 -16.08 1.15 1.06
CA LEU A 71 -16.00 -0.29 1.22
C LEU A 71 -16.70 -1.00 0.04
N PRO A 72 -16.22 -2.19 -0.37
CA PRO A 72 -16.96 -3.03 -1.31
C PRO A 72 -18.26 -3.55 -0.69
N LYS A 73 -19.21 -3.96 -1.53
CA LYS A 73 -20.46 -4.60 -1.05
C LYS A 73 -20.22 -5.97 -0.43
N GLN A 74 -19.26 -6.71 -1.02
CA GLN A 74 -18.79 -8.00 -0.52
C GLN A 74 -17.36 -7.81 -0.03
N GLU A 75 -17.09 -8.17 1.22
CA GLU A 75 -15.78 -8.00 1.84
C GLU A 75 -14.82 -9.16 1.51
N SER A 76 -14.64 -9.43 0.21
CA SER A 76 -13.58 -10.32 -0.28
C SER A 76 -12.34 -9.51 -0.66
N ARG A 77 -11.16 -10.16 -0.62
CA ARG A 77 -9.87 -9.55 -0.97
C ARG A 77 -9.90 -8.87 -2.34
N LEU A 78 -10.42 -9.56 -3.35
CA LEU A 78 -10.51 -9.03 -4.72
C LEU A 78 -11.43 -7.82 -4.82
N GLU A 79 -12.55 -7.82 -4.11
CA GLU A 79 -13.48 -6.68 -4.13
C GLU A 79 -12.93 -5.47 -3.38
N PHE A 80 -12.12 -5.67 -2.32
CA PHE A 80 -11.34 -4.60 -1.70
C PHE A 80 -10.31 -4.00 -2.68
N ILE A 81 -9.56 -4.86 -3.38
CA ILE A 81 -8.59 -4.43 -4.41
C ILE A 81 -9.28 -3.56 -5.46
N LYS A 82 -10.40 -4.02 -6.03
CA LYS A 82 -11.16 -3.27 -7.04
C LYS A 82 -11.69 -1.93 -6.50
N ARG A 83 -12.30 -1.93 -5.31
CA ARG A 83 -12.81 -0.70 -4.68
C ARG A 83 -11.70 0.32 -4.43
N TYR A 84 -10.58 -0.11 -3.83
CA TYR A 84 -9.47 0.81 -3.54
C TYR A 84 -8.80 1.32 -4.81
N ALA A 85 -8.62 0.47 -5.83
CA ALA A 85 -8.08 0.88 -7.12
C ALA A 85 -8.94 1.97 -7.79
N GLU A 86 -10.26 1.78 -7.81
CA GLU A 86 -11.21 2.74 -8.38
C GLU A 86 -11.20 4.08 -7.64
N ASP A 87 -11.34 4.04 -6.31
CA ASP A 87 -11.42 5.25 -5.50
C ASP A 87 -10.08 6.01 -5.49
N SER A 88 -8.95 5.31 -5.41
CA SER A 88 -7.62 5.94 -5.44
C SER A 88 -7.29 6.54 -6.82
N ARG A 89 -7.76 5.94 -7.91
CA ARG A 89 -7.65 6.53 -9.25
C ARG A 89 -8.42 7.84 -9.36
N LYS A 90 -9.66 7.90 -8.89
CA LYS A 90 -10.45 9.15 -8.87
C LYS A 90 -9.81 10.25 -8.03
N ARG A 91 -9.22 9.89 -6.88
CA ARG A 91 -8.44 10.82 -6.05
C ARG A 91 -7.22 11.34 -6.79
N LEU A 92 -6.48 10.47 -7.49
CA LEU A 92 -5.32 10.87 -8.29
C LEU A 92 -5.72 11.84 -9.41
N GLU A 93 -6.78 11.53 -10.17
CA GLU A 93 -7.31 12.40 -11.22
C GLU A 93 -7.77 13.76 -10.69
N ALA A 94 -8.33 13.81 -9.48
CA ALA A 94 -8.69 15.07 -8.82
C ALA A 94 -7.44 15.86 -8.38
N LEU A 95 -6.43 15.19 -7.81
CA LEU A 95 -5.18 15.81 -7.39
C LEU A 95 -4.43 16.43 -8.56
N GLN A 96 -4.42 15.80 -9.73
CA GLN A 96 -3.80 16.30 -10.96
C GLN A 96 -4.41 17.62 -11.48
N LYS A 97 -5.61 17.97 -11.02
CA LYS A 97 -6.32 19.21 -11.40
C LYS A 97 -6.13 20.34 -10.37
N THR A 98 -5.41 20.09 -9.28
CA THR A 98 -5.17 21.08 -8.23
C THR A 98 -4.04 22.02 -8.61
N ASP A 99 -4.06 23.24 -8.06
CA ASP A 99 -3.02 24.25 -8.26
C ASP A 99 -2.23 24.53 -6.98
N LYS A 100 -1.25 25.43 -7.07
CA LYS A 100 -0.42 25.85 -5.93
C LYS A 100 -1.26 26.33 -4.73
N ALA A 101 -2.27 27.16 -4.98
CA ALA A 101 -3.10 27.74 -3.93
C ALA A 101 -3.87 26.65 -3.16
N TRP A 102 -4.34 25.60 -3.85
CA TRP A 102 -4.97 24.46 -3.20
C TRP A 102 -4.02 23.73 -2.24
N TRP A 103 -2.77 23.47 -2.66
CA TRP A 103 -1.77 22.78 -1.84
C TRP A 103 -1.36 23.54 -0.58
N GLU A 104 -1.31 24.87 -0.70
CA GLU A 104 -0.91 25.79 0.39
C GLU A 104 -2.06 26.13 1.34
N LYS A 105 -3.31 25.84 0.96
CA LYS A 105 -4.49 26.07 1.81
C LYS A 105 -4.33 25.37 3.16
N ILE A 106 -4.51 26.13 4.23
CA ILE A 106 -4.47 25.64 5.60
C ILE A 106 -5.81 25.03 5.98
N MET A 107 -5.78 23.78 6.44
CA MET A 107 -6.94 23.01 6.85
C MET A 107 -6.80 22.55 8.31
N PRO A 108 -7.91 22.38 9.04
CA PRO A 108 -7.90 21.66 10.32
C PRO A 108 -7.40 20.22 10.11
N PHE A 109 -6.46 19.80 10.95
CA PHE A 109 -5.95 18.45 11.03
C PHE A 109 -5.94 18.04 12.50
N PHE A 110 -7.03 17.43 12.95
CA PHE A 110 -7.29 17.17 14.37
C PHE A 110 -7.18 18.43 15.23
N ASP A 111 -6.22 18.49 16.14
CA ASP A 111 -5.95 19.58 17.08
C ASP A 111 -5.05 20.69 16.51
N VAL A 112 -4.49 20.48 15.31
CA VAL A 112 -3.58 21.44 14.66
C VAL A 112 -4.11 21.94 13.33
N LYS A 113 -3.54 23.04 12.82
CA LYS A 113 -3.77 23.54 11.47
C LYS A 113 -2.54 23.30 10.59
N ARG A 114 -2.73 22.75 9.39
CA ARG A 114 -1.63 22.39 8.46
C ARG A 114 -2.04 22.61 7.01
N SER A 115 -1.06 22.82 6.13
CA SER A 115 -1.33 22.89 4.69
C SER A 115 -1.78 21.55 4.14
N LYS A 116 -2.54 21.55 3.04
CA LYS A 116 -2.93 20.32 2.35
C LYS A 116 -1.72 19.50 1.88
N ALA A 117 -0.64 20.16 1.45
CA ALA A 117 0.62 19.48 1.13
C ALA A 117 1.16 18.67 2.31
N TRP A 118 1.16 19.24 3.52
CA TRP A 118 1.59 18.54 4.73
C TRP A 118 0.64 17.38 5.07
N ILE A 119 -0.67 17.59 4.96
CA ILE A 119 -1.69 16.56 5.23
C ILE A 119 -1.54 15.39 4.25
N MET A 120 -1.26 15.66 2.97
CA MET A 120 -1.06 14.64 1.95
C MET A 120 0.17 13.79 2.24
N MET A 121 1.29 14.40 2.65
CA MET A 121 2.47 13.66 3.11
C MET A 121 2.13 12.74 4.29
N ARG A 122 1.35 13.23 5.26
CA ARG A 122 0.87 12.38 6.38
C ARG A 122 -0.05 11.26 5.94
N ARG A 123 -0.88 11.48 4.91
CA ARG A 123 -1.75 10.46 4.34
C ARG A 123 -0.95 9.34 3.67
N ILE A 124 0.07 9.72 2.89
CA ILE A 124 0.99 8.78 2.24
C ILE A 124 1.74 7.95 3.29
N THR A 125 2.35 8.60 4.28
CA THR A 125 3.11 7.91 5.34
C THR A 125 2.22 7.03 6.22
N HIS A 126 0.97 7.41 6.49
CA HIS A 126 0.00 6.56 7.18
C HIS A 126 -0.35 5.30 6.38
N SER A 127 -0.53 5.42 5.05
CA SER A 127 -0.73 4.26 4.18
C SER A 127 0.51 3.35 4.17
N ALA A 128 1.72 3.92 4.09
CA ALA A 128 2.97 3.16 4.15
C ALA A 128 3.16 2.45 5.51
N HIS A 129 2.80 3.10 6.63
CA HIS A 129 2.85 2.51 7.96
C HIS A 129 1.99 1.24 8.06
N HIS A 130 0.73 1.30 7.61
CA HIS A 130 -0.14 0.12 7.62
C HIS A 130 0.28 -0.95 6.62
N ARG A 131 0.85 -0.56 5.47
CA ARG A 131 1.45 -1.52 4.53
C ARG A 131 2.62 -2.27 5.18
N GLY A 132 3.47 -1.60 5.96
CA GLY A 132 4.55 -2.24 6.71
C GLY A 132 4.04 -3.26 7.75
N GLN A 133 2.90 -3.00 8.40
CA GLN A 133 2.27 -3.97 9.30
C GLN A 133 1.79 -5.20 8.53
N LEU A 134 1.18 -4.99 7.36
CA LEU A 134 0.72 -6.08 6.48
C LEU A 134 1.88 -6.93 5.95
N THR A 135 3.03 -6.34 5.59
CA THR A 135 4.18 -7.12 5.10
C THR A 135 4.80 -8.01 6.18
N VAL A 136 4.82 -7.55 7.44
CA VAL A 136 5.22 -8.42 8.56
C VAL A 136 4.23 -9.58 8.72
N MET A 137 2.92 -9.29 8.65
CA MET A 137 1.89 -10.33 8.75
C MET A 137 2.01 -11.36 7.62
N LEU A 138 2.25 -10.94 6.37
CA LEU A 138 2.51 -11.83 5.24
C LEU A 138 3.68 -12.79 5.54
N ARG A 139 4.77 -12.29 6.14
CA ARG A 139 5.90 -13.14 6.52
C ARG A 139 5.51 -14.15 7.60
N MET A 140 4.72 -13.74 8.60
CA MET A 140 4.26 -14.64 9.66
C MET A 140 3.32 -15.74 9.12
N LEU A 141 2.61 -15.47 8.04
CA LEU A 141 1.75 -16.43 7.33
C LEU A 141 2.52 -17.31 6.32
N GLY A 142 3.83 -17.10 6.17
CA GLY A 142 4.65 -17.83 5.20
C GLY A 142 4.35 -17.48 3.73
N ARG A 143 3.75 -16.32 3.47
CA ARG A 143 3.51 -15.83 2.10
C ARG A 143 4.77 -15.24 1.49
N GLU A 144 4.86 -15.34 0.17
CA GLU A 144 5.87 -14.63 -0.62
C GLU A 144 5.68 -13.11 -0.49
N ILE A 145 6.79 -12.39 -0.37
CA ILE A 145 6.82 -10.93 -0.28
C ILE A 145 7.57 -10.39 -1.49
N TYR A 146 6.87 -9.66 -2.33
CA TYR A 146 7.41 -8.93 -3.47
C TYR A 146 8.03 -7.60 -3.03
N SER A 147 8.72 -6.93 -3.96
CA SER A 147 9.30 -5.62 -3.72
C SER A 147 8.26 -4.56 -3.35
N THR A 148 8.67 -3.61 -2.49
CA THR A 148 7.90 -2.39 -2.18
C THR A 148 8.67 -1.13 -2.58
N TYR A 149 9.84 -0.90 -1.96
CA TYR A 149 10.77 0.18 -2.31
C TYR A 149 12.09 -0.33 -2.89
N GLY A 150 12.31 -1.63 -2.82
CA GLY A 150 13.49 -2.35 -3.26
C GLY A 150 13.24 -3.85 -3.13
N PRO A 151 14.27 -4.68 -3.29
CA PRO A 151 14.18 -6.12 -3.20
C PRO A 151 13.74 -6.57 -1.81
N SER A 152 13.26 -7.80 -1.75
CA SER A 152 12.95 -8.54 -0.54
C SER A 152 13.80 -9.82 -0.51
N ALA A 153 13.70 -10.56 0.60
CA ALA A 153 14.26 -11.91 0.66
C ALA A 153 13.79 -12.78 -0.52
N ASP A 154 12.50 -12.73 -0.89
CA ASP A 154 11.96 -13.60 -1.95
C ASP A 154 12.28 -13.11 -3.38
N THR A 155 12.78 -11.87 -3.54
CA THR A 155 13.27 -11.37 -4.84
C THR A 155 14.77 -11.59 -5.02
N GLY A 156 15.39 -12.53 -4.30
CA GLY A 156 16.81 -12.84 -4.39
C GLY A 156 17.68 -12.22 -3.30
N GLY A 157 17.09 -11.62 -2.25
CA GLY A 157 17.82 -11.11 -1.10
C GLY A 157 18.04 -9.59 -1.10
N LEU A 158 19.25 -9.16 -0.73
CA LEU A 158 19.56 -7.75 -0.51
C LEU A 158 20.07 -7.04 -1.77
N MET A 159 19.86 -5.72 -1.84
CA MET A 159 20.39 -4.87 -2.92
C MET A 159 21.90 -4.96 -3.09
N ILE A 160 22.66 -5.07 -1.99
CA ILE A 160 24.13 -5.20 -2.02
C ILE A 160 24.59 -6.48 -2.74
N HIS A 161 23.69 -7.46 -2.88
CA HIS A 161 23.93 -8.69 -3.64
C HIS A 161 23.27 -8.66 -5.02
N ASN A 162 22.92 -7.47 -5.52
CA ASN A 162 22.27 -7.25 -6.81
C ASN A 162 20.91 -7.96 -6.95
N ALA A 163 20.19 -8.15 -5.83
CA ALA A 163 18.84 -8.70 -5.88
C ALA A 163 17.91 -7.78 -6.69
N PRO A 164 17.14 -8.32 -7.67
CA PRO A 164 16.25 -7.52 -8.49
C PRO A 164 15.07 -6.96 -7.68
N THR A 165 14.54 -5.82 -8.15
CA THR A 165 13.23 -5.32 -7.70
C THR A 165 12.14 -5.96 -8.56
N ILE A 166 11.31 -6.80 -7.96
CA ILE A 166 10.23 -7.54 -8.63
C ILE A 166 8.90 -7.19 -7.96
N TYR A 167 8.01 -6.55 -8.71
CA TYR A 167 6.64 -6.29 -8.30
C TYR A 167 5.73 -7.42 -8.79
N PRO A 168 4.63 -7.74 -8.07
CA PRO A 168 3.76 -8.87 -8.45
C PRO A 168 3.08 -8.64 -9.81
N TYR A 169 2.82 -7.37 -10.14
CA TYR A 169 2.18 -6.93 -11.37
C TYR A 169 2.80 -5.63 -11.88
N PRO A 170 2.81 -5.38 -13.21
CA PRO A 170 3.38 -4.17 -13.80
C PRO A 170 2.45 -2.95 -13.72
N THR A 171 1.14 -3.15 -13.64
CA THR A 171 0.13 -2.08 -13.48
C THR A 171 -1.01 -2.53 -12.58
N ILE A 172 -1.87 -1.60 -12.16
CA ILE A 172 -3.07 -1.91 -11.37
C ILE A 172 -4.10 -2.67 -12.21
N GLU A 173 -4.20 -2.39 -13.50
CA GLU A 173 -5.07 -3.10 -14.44
C GLU A 173 -4.63 -4.55 -14.57
N ALA A 174 -3.33 -4.80 -14.74
CA ALA A 174 -2.76 -6.15 -14.78
C ALA A 174 -2.94 -6.89 -13.46
N LEU A 175 -2.87 -6.18 -12.32
CA LEU A 175 -3.14 -6.73 -11.00
C LEU A 175 -4.58 -7.21 -10.87
N ILE A 176 -5.57 -6.37 -11.23
CA ILE A 176 -6.98 -6.73 -11.14
C ILE A 176 -7.30 -7.91 -12.07
N ASP A 177 -6.79 -7.88 -13.30
CA ASP A 177 -6.98 -8.93 -14.29
C ASP A 177 -6.34 -10.26 -13.85
N GLY A 178 -5.11 -10.21 -13.34
CA GLY A 178 -4.39 -11.37 -12.82
C GLY A 178 -5.04 -11.99 -11.58
N GLU A 179 -5.43 -11.18 -10.60
CA GLU A 179 -6.10 -11.65 -9.38
C GLU A 179 -7.51 -12.19 -9.67
N SER A 180 -8.21 -11.66 -10.69
CA SER A 180 -9.51 -12.19 -11.12
C SER A 180 -9.41 -13.58 -11.77
N ARG A 181 -8.20 -14.01 -12.19
CA ARG A 181 -7.91 -15.33 -12.78
C ARG A 181 -7.09 -16.24 -11.87
N GLY A 182 -7.08 -15.97 -10.56
CA GLY A 182 -6.40 -16.83 -9.58
C GLY A 182 -4.96 -16.42 -9.21
N GLY A 183 -4.50 -15.24 -9.62
CA GLY A 183 -3.27 -14.63 -9.09
C GLY A 183 -2.00 -14.95 -9.89
N ILE A 184 -1.98 -14.58 -11.17
CA ILE A 184 -0.81 -14.77 -12.07
C ILE A 184 0.24 -13.68 -11.81
N LYS A 185 0.98 -13.80 -10.71
CA LYS A 185 2.05 -12.86 -10.33
C LYS A 185 3.34 -13.13 -11.09
N ALA A 186 4.22 -12.13 -11.14
CA ALA A 186 5.57 -12.29 -11.65
C ALA A 186 6.32 -13.42 -10.90
N PRO A 187 7.14 -14.24 -11.57
CA PRO A 187 7.89 -15.29 -10.88
C PRO A 187 8.93 -14.68 -9.94
N LEU A 188 9.10 -15.32 -8.78
CA LEU A 188 10.13 -14.96 -7.81
C LEU A 188 11.28 -15.98 -7.85
N PRO A 189 12.55 -15.52 -7.79
CA PRO A 189 13.70 -16.41 -7.70
C PRO A 189 13.80 -17.10 -6.33
N GLY A 190 13.05 -16.63 -5.32
CA GLY A 190 13.14 -17.12 -3.95
C GLY A 190 14.27 -16.44 -3.16
N PRO A 191 14.61 -16.98 -1.98
CA PRO A 191 15.75 -16.48 -1.20
C PRO A 191 17.05 -16.67 -1.97
N GLY A 192 17.89 -15.62 -1.99
CA GLY A 192 19.26 -15.73 -2.49
C GLY A 192 20.17 -16.51 -1.52
N ASP A 193 21.36 -16.90 -1.98
CA ASP A 193 22.33 -17.70 -1.21
C ASP A 193 23.08 -16.91 -0.13
N LYS A 194 22.82 -15.60 -0.01
CA LYS A 194 23.48 -14.70 0.93
C LYS A 194 22.59 -14.39 2.14
N PRO A 195 23.17 -14.16 3.33
CA PRO A 195 22.41 -13.76 4.50
C PRO A 195 21.54 -12.52 4.26
N CYS A 196 20.37 -12.46 4.92
CA CYS A 196 19.53 -11.27 4.95
C CYS A 196 20.07 -10.22 5.95
N THR A 197 21.35 -9.85 5.82
CA THR A 197 21.97 -8.78 6.62
C THR A 197 23.01 -8.02 5.82
N GLU A 198 23.06 -6.69 6.00
CA GLU A 198 24.08 -5.79 5.44
C GLU A 198 25.35 -5.73 6.29
N ARG A 199 25.54 -6.66 7.23
CA ARG A 199 26.78 -6.73 8.00
C ARG A 199 27.96 -6.90 7.02
N PRO A 200 29.05 -6.14 7.20
CA PRO A 200 30.28 -6.44 6.47
C PRO A 200 30.69 -7.88 6.77
N ASP A 201 31.28 -8.56 5.78
CA ASP A 201 31.91 -9.85 6.04
C ASP A 201 32.95 -9.65 7.16
N ASP A 202 32.83 -10.42 8.24
CA ASP A 202 33.83 -10.46 9.30
C ASP A 202 35.12 -10.98 8.64
N GLY A 203 35.98 -10.06 8.17
CA GLY A 203 37.12 -10.37 7.33
C GLY A 203 37.94 -11.54 7.89
N SER A 204 38.02 -12.62 7.10
CA SER A 204 38.98 -13.70 7.29
C SER A 204 40.36 -13.28 6.79
#